data_AF-S9ZEQ8-F1
#
_entry.id   AF-S9ZEQ8-F1
#
_cell.length_a   1.000
_cell.length_b   1.000
_cell.length_c   1.000
_cell.angle_alpha   90.00
_cell.angle_beta   90.00
_cell.angle_gamma   90.00
#
_symmetry.space_group_name_H-M   'P 1'
#
loop_
_entity.id
_entity.type
_entity.pdbx_description
1 polymer ?
#
loop_
_entity_poly.entity_id
_entity_poly.type
_entity_poly.pdbx_seq_one_letter_code
_entity_poly.pdbx_strand_id
1 'polypeptide(L)'
;MRDIIVTLAVFGTLPFIFWRPWIGILVWCWLGYMNPHRLAWGFSTSMPFALIVALVTFTAIAISREKKEFIWTRETKLLLIFTAWMFISTLLAMYPELAWPQWDKVWRIMLMTFVTMLVINSRERLYWLIVVISLSLAFYGVKGGLFVLTGGSGNNVMGPGGSFIEDRNSVALALLMTVPLLWYVRIQATQAWQKPALLAAGALTLIAIIGTNSRGALLGLLATGLFFLMKARNRFGIILALIPVALVVLYVMPPEWFDRMHTIESYEEDASAMGRIYAWGNAIELANMNFFGGGFRAVTGYGGTDSHSNWFGALGELGWIGLCMFVLLHIFTWRSAAQIIRLSKPHEELAWARDLSAMVQVSLIGYMSAGSFLGLQYFDLFYHLIVIVVITGALVKHELPKLVKMPPRRLLPMDDLRKNPSEEMLATTRSPP
;
A
#
# COMPACT_ATOMS: atom_id res chain seq x y z
N MET A 1 16.73 15.30 -21.64
CA MET A 1 17.28 15.35 -20.26
C MET A 1 16.60 14.36 -19.31
N ARG A 2 15.26 14.37 -19.15
CA ARG A 2 14.56 13.42 -18.26
C ARG A 2 14.81 11.95 -18.60
N ASP A 3 14.81 11.59 -19.89
CA ASP A 3 15.13 10.23 -20.34
C ASP A 3 16.50 9.74 -19.86
N ILE A 4 17.51 10.60 -19.95
CA ILE A 4 18.88 10.29 -19.52
C ILE A 4 18.91 10.12 -18.00
N ILE A 5 18.25 11.00 -17.24
CA ILE A 5 18.20 10.91 -15.78
C ILE A 5 17.54 9.59 -15.33
N VAL A 6 16.38 9.24 -15.90
CA VAL A 6 15.68 7.98 -15.56
C VAL A 6 16.54 6.78 -15.94
N THR A 7 17.14 6.80 -17.13
CA THR A 7 18.01 5.72 -17.61
C THR A 7 19.22 5.55 -16.70
N LEU A 8 19.95 6.63 -16.40
CA LEU A 8 21.11 6.58 -15.51
C LEU A 8 20.72 6.16 -14.08
N ALA A 9 19.56 6.59 -13.58
CA ALA A 9 19.06 6.16 -12.28
C ALA A 9 18.78 4.65 -12.27
N VAL A 10 18.11 4.10 -13.29
CA VAL A 10 17.86 2.66 -13.39
C VAL A 10 19.17 1.89 -13.55
N PHE A 11 20.00 2.22 -14.55
CA PHE A 11 21.24 1.49 -14.81
C PHE A 11 22.26 1.62 -13.67
N GLY A 12 22.31 2.77 -13.00
CA GLY A 12 23.14 3.00 -11.83
C GLY A 12 22.77 2.12 -10.65
N THR A 13 21.52 1.64 -10.55
CA THR A 13 21.13 0.70 -9.47
C THR A 13 21.55 -0.75 -9.73
N LEU A 14 21.80 -1.15 -10.98
CA LEU A 14 22.03 -2.56 -11.34
C LEU A 14 23.23 -3.20 -10.61
N PRO A 15 24.40 -2.53 -10.47
CA PRO A 15 25.52 -3.09 -9.71
C PRO A 15 25.15 -3.36 -8.24
N PHE A 16 24.33 -2.51 -7.63
CA PHE A 16 23.88 -2.67 -6.25
C PHE A 16 22.89 -3.83 -6.10
N ILE A 17 22.09 -4.12 -7.13
CA ILE A 17 21.21 -5.30 -7.13
C ILE A 17 22.04 -6.59 -7.11
N PHE A 18 23.12 -6.67 -7.89
CA PHE A 18 24.03 -7.82 -7.84
C PHE A 18 24.70 -8.00 -6.47
N TRP A 19 25.03 -6.90 -5.79
CA TRP A 19 25.59 -6.96 -4.45
C TRP A 19 24.54 -7.33 -3.39
N ARG A 20 23.34 -6.75 -3.48
CA ARG A 20 22.25 -6.90 -2.51
C ARG A 20 20.93 -7.10 -3.27
N PRO A 21 20.54 -8.36 -3.55
CA PRO A 21 19.40 -8.65 -4.44
C PRO A 21 18.07 -8.03 -4.02
N TRP A 22 17.86 -7.80 -2.72
CA TRP A 22 16.65 -7.15 -2.21
C TRP A 22 16.48 -5.70 -2.67
N ILE A 23 17.56 -5.02 -3.10
CA ILE A 23 17.47 -3.70 -3.75
C ILE A 23 16.69 -3.80 -5.06
N GLY A 24 16.78 -4.93 -5.77
CA GLY A 24 16.01 -5.16 -6.99
C GLY A 24 14.50 -5.07 -6.78
N ILE A 25 14.01 -5.51 -5.62
CA ILE A 25 12.61 -5.35 -5.22
C ILE A 25 12.25 -3.88 -5.01
N LEU A 26 13.13 -3.11 -4.36
CA LEU A 26 12.89 -1.68 -4.18
C LEU A 26 12.80 -0.96 -5.53
N VAL A 27 13.73 -1.24 -6.43
CA VAL A 27 13.74 -0.63 -7.77
C VAL A 27 12.52 -1.08 -8.59
N TRP A 28 12.10 -2.34 -8.46
CA TRP A 28 10.85 -2.82 -9.05
C TRP A 28 9.64 -2.04 -8.54
N CYS A 29 9.47 -1.91 -7.22
CA CYS A 29 8.38 -1.15 -6.62
C CYS A 29 8.42 0.32 -7.07
N TRP A 30 9.60 0.93 -7.10
CA TRP A 30 9.77 2.30 -7.59
C TRP A 30 9.31 2.46 -9.05
N LEU A 31 9.72 1.55 -9.93
CA LEU A 31 9.31 1.57 -11.34
C LEU A 31 7.82 1.27 -11.52
N GLY A 32 7.26 0.35 -10.74
CA GLY A 32 5.84 -0.03 -10.79
C GLY A 32 4.91 1.08 -10.30
N TYR A 33 5.20 1.66 -9.14
CA TYR A 33 4.36 2.66 -8.50
C TYR A 33 4.63 4.08 -8.97
N MET A 34 5.89 4.51 -9.04
CA MET A 34 6.22 5.89 -9.43
C MET A 34 6.19 6.05 -10.95
N ASN A 35 6.48 4.99 -11.69
CA ASN A 35 6.46 4.98 -13.15
C ASN A 35 7.26 6.15 -13.79
N PRO A 36 8.52 6.39 -13.37
CA PRO A 36 9.29 7.58 -13.78
C PRO A 36 9.54 7.66 -15.28
N HIS A 37 9.64 6.50 -15.94
CA HIS A 37 9.87 6.39 -17.38
C HIS A 37 8.69 6.94 -18.20
N ARG A 38 7.47 6.95 -17.65
CA ARG A 38 6.29 7.57 -18.29
C ARG A 38 6.23 9.10 -18.09
N LEU A 39 7.10 9.66 -17.26
CA LEU A 39 7.21 11.12 -17.06
C LEU A 39 8.28 11.77 -17.96
N ALA A 40 9.00 10.95 -18.72
CA ALA A 40 9.92 11.35 -19.77
C ALA A 40 9.20 11.42 -21.13
N TRP A 41 9.89 11.90 -22.17
CA TRP A 41 9.26 12.22 -23.47
C TRP A 41 9.90 11.51 -24.67
N GLY A 42 10.97 10.75 -24.46
CA GLY A 42 11.72 10.09 -25.53
C GLY A 42 11.76 8.56 -25.35
N PHE A 43 12.91 7.97 -25.71
CA PHE A 43 13.12 6.52 -25.78
C PHE A 43 12.84 5.80 -24.45
N SER A 44 13.02 6.47 -23.31
CA SER A 44 12.83 5.85 -22.00
C SER A 44 11.38 5.42 -21.76
N THR A 45 10.41 6.02 -22.44
CA THR A 45 8.97 5.69 -22.33
C THR A 45 8.62 4.29 -22.86
N SER A 46 9.43 3.73 -23.77
CA SER A 46 9.22 2.41 -24.40
C SER A 46 10.25 1.37 -23.96
N MET A 47 11.33 1.79 -23.30
CA MET A 47 12.37 0.90 -22.83
C MET A 47 11.85 -0.04 -21.72
N PRO A 48 12.13 -1.35 -21.78
CA PRO A 48 11.57 -2.31 -20.84
C PRO A 48 12.34 -2.35 -19.51
N PHE A 49 12.45 -1.22 -18.82
CA PHE A 49 13.22 -1.08 -17.57
C PHE A 49 12.81 -2.10 -16.50
N ALA A 50 11.52 -2.33 -16.32
CA ALA A 50 11.02 -3.29 -15.34
C ALA A 50 11.50 -4.72 -15.66
N LEU A 51 11.55 -5.11 -16.94
CA LEU A 51 12.08 -6.40 -17.35
C LEU A 51 13.59 -6.51 -17.08
N ILE A 52 14.36 -5.47 -17.40
CA ILE A 52 15.80 -5.44 -17.13
C ILE A 52 16.06 -5.61 -15.64
N VAL A 53 15.38 -4.82 -14.80
CA VAL A 53 15.50 -4.90 -13.34
C VAL A 53 15.07 -6.28 -12.83
N ALA A 54 13.99 -6.85 -13.36
CA ALA A 54 13.54 -8.19 -12.99
C ALA A 54 14.60 -9.25 -13.33
N LEU A 55 15.13 -9.28 -14.55
CA LEU A 55 16.16 -10.23 -14.98
C LEU A 55 17.44 -10.11 -14.14
N VAL A 56 17.89 -8.89 -13.88
CA VAL A 56 19.04 -8.63 -13.00
C VAL A 56 18.75 -9.10 -11.57
N THR A 57 17.55 -8.85 -11.05
CA THR A 57 17.12 -9.28 -9.72
C THR A 57 17.10 -10.81 -9.62
N PHE A 58 16.51 -11.51 -10.59
CA PHE A 58 16.50 -12.98 -10.61
C PHE A 58 17.90 -13.56 -10.69
N THR A 59 18.75 -12.99 -11.55
CA THR A 59 20.15 -13.42 -11.68
C THR A 59 20.91 -13.20 -10.37
N ALA A 60 20.76 -12.02 -9.76
CA ALA A 60 21.36 -11.68 -8.47
C ALA A 60 20.87 -12.60 -7.34
N ILE A 61 19.57 -12.92 -7.29
CA ILE A 61 19.02 -13.88 -6.33
C ILE A 61 19.60 -15.27 -6.55
N ALA A 62 19.71 -15.74 -7.80
CA ALA A 62 20.27 -17.06 -8.10
C ALA A 62 21.73 -17.21 -7.63
N ILE A 63 22.57 -16.21 -7.88
CA ILE A 63 24.00 -16.27 -7.52
C ILE A 63 24.29 -15.90 -6.06
N SER A 64 23.40 -15.14 -5.42
CA SER A 64 23.61 -14.66 -4.06
C SER A 64 23.61 -15.81 -3.05
N ARG A 65 24.45 -15.70 -2.01
CA ARG A 65 24.46 -16.64 -0.87
C ARG A 65 23.52 -16.22 0.26
N GLU A 66 22.76 -15.15 0.08
CA GLU A 66 21.79 -14.71 1.07
C GLU A 66 20.71 -15.78 1.32
N LYS A 67 20.32 -15.92 2.59
CA LYS A 67 19.27 -16.86 3.00
C LYS A 67 17.94 -16.46 2.34
N LYS A 68 17.40 -17.36 1.52
CA LYS A 68 16.09 -17.22 0.88
C LYS A 68 15.14 -18.19 1.57
N GLU A 69 14.16 -17.65 2.29
CA GLU A 69 13.18 -18.47 2.99
C GLU A 69 11.78 -18.02 2.59
N PHE A 70 11.01 -18.98 2.10
CA PHE A 70 9.63 -18.73 1.75
C PHE A 70 8.74 -18.90 2.97
N ILE A 71 7.89 -17.91 3.25
CA ILE A 71 7.09 -17.85 4.46
C ILE A 71 5.71 -18.46 4.18
N TRP A 72 5.53 -19.72 4.57
CA TRP A 72 4.27 -20.43 4.39
C TRP A 72 3.25 -20.09 5.48
N THR A 73 2.34 -19.17 5.19
CA THR A 73 1.14 -18.89 6.00
C THR A 73 -0.14 -19.22 5.24
N ARG A 74 -1.30 -19.11 5.90
CA ARG A 74 -2.60 -19.26 5.24
C ARG A 74 -2.81 -18.24 4.12
N GLU A 75 -2.32 -17.01 4.32
CA GLU A 75 -2.38 -15.93 3.33
C GLU A 75 -1.53 -16.29 2.11
N THR A 76 -0.28 -16.73 2.32
CA THR A 76 0.62 -17.12 1.24
C THR A 76 0.07 -18.29 0.42
N LYS A 77 -0.45 -19.33 1.10
CA LYS A 77 -1.05 -20.49 0.43
C LYS A 77 -2.30 -20.08 -0.38
N LEU A 78 -3.18 -19.28 0.22
CA LEU A 78 -4.38 -18.80 -0.45
C LEU A 78 -4.03 -17.90 -1.65
N LEU A 79 -3.02 -17.04 -1.54
CA LEU A 79 -2.57 -16.19 -2.64
C LEU A 79 -2.01 -17.02 -3.80
N LEU A 80 -1.28 -18.11 -3.51
CA LEU A 80 -0.79 -19.04 -4.52
C LEU A 80 -1.94 -19.76 -5.22
N ILE A 81 -2.92 -20.28 -4.46
CA ILE A 81 -4.12 -20.92 -5.01
C ILE A 81 -4.92 -19.93 -5.85
N PHE A 82 -5.10 -18.70 -5.36
CA PHE A 82 -5.79 -17.64 -6.08
C PHE A 82 -5.07 -17.27 -7.38
N THR A 83 -3.74 -17.24 -7.39
CA THR A 83 -2.93 -17.04 -8.60
C THR A 83 -3.12 -18.15 -9.61
N ALA A 84 -3.11 -19.42 -9.16
CA ALA A 84 -3.39 -20.56 -10.01
C ALA A 84 -4.84 -20.52 -10.55
N TRP A 85 -5.80 -20.09 -9.73
CA TRP A 85 -7.19 -19.92 -10.14
C TRP A 85 -7.35 -18.86 -11.23
N MET A 86 -6.70 -17.70 -11.08
CA MET A 86 -6.68 -16.66 -12.12
C MET A 86 -6.09 -17.19 -13.43
N PHE A 87 -5.05 -18.01 -13.36
CA PHE A 87 -4.47 -18.64 -14.55
C PHE A 87 -5.45 -19.61 -15.23
N ILE A 88 -6.08 -20.50 -14.45
CA ILE A 88 -7.08 -21.45 -14.98
C ILE A 88 -8.27 -20.70 -15.60
N SER A 89 -8.77 -19.66 -14.93
CA SER A 89 -9.82 -18.78 -15.44
C SER A 89 -9.40 -18.10 -16.75
N THR A 90 -8.12 -17.72 -16.90
CA THR A 90 -7.58 -17.15 -18.14
C THR A 90 -7.54 -18.18 -19.28
N LEU A 91 -7.15 -19.43 -18.99
CA LEU A 91 -7.13 -20.51 -19.99
C LEU A 91 -8.54 -20.82 -20.52
N LEU A 92 -9.55 -20.63 -19.68
CA LEU A 92 -10.97 -20.89 -19.98
C LEU A 92 -11.75 -19.60 -20.28
N ALA A 93 -11.05 -18.48 -20.56
CA ALA A 93 -11.69 -17.18 -20.72
C ALA A 93 -12.65 -17.15 -21.91
N MET A 94 -13.81 -16.52 -21.72
CA MET A 94 -14.79 -16.26 -22.78
C MET A 94 -14.29 -15.25 -23.81
N TYR A 95 -13.41 -14.34 -23.38
CA TYR A 95 -12.81 -13.28 -24.20
C TYR A 95 -11.27 -13.35 -24.11
N PRO A 96 -10.62 -14.35 -24.75
CA PRO A 96 -9.17 -14.57 -24.61
C PRO A 96 -8.33 -13.36 -25.00
N GLU A 97 -8.74 -12.61 -26.02
CA GLU A 97 -8.06 -11.40 -26.51
C GLU A 97 -8.03 -10.26 -25.48
N LEU A 98 -9.01 -10.21 -24.58
CA LEU A 98 -9.02 -9.28 -23.45
C LEU A 98 -8.31 -9.85 -22.23
N ALA A 99 -8.41 -11.17 -22.04
CA ALA A 99 -7.93 -11.83 -20.83
C ALA A 99 -6.41 -11.98 -20.79
N TRP A 100 -5.77 -12.41 -21.89
CA TRP A 100 -4.33 -12.64 -21.94
C TRP A 100 -3.48 -11.38 -21.70
N PRO A 101 -3.81 -10.20 -22.27
CA PRO A 101 -3.08 -8.96 -21.95
C PRO A 101 -3.20 -8.56 -20.48
N GLN A 102 -4.35 -8.81 -19.86
CA GLN A 102 -4.52 -8.54 -18.44
C GLN A 102 -3.75 -9.54 -17.58
N TRP A 103 -3.80 -10.83 -17.92
CA TRP A 103 -2.97 -11.85 -17.29
C TRP A 103 -1.49 -11.49 -17.36
N ASP A 104 -0.99 -11.01 -18.50
CA ASP A 104 0.42 -10.61 -18.65
C ASP A 104 0.87 -9.60 -17.60
N LYS A 105 -0.03 -8.70 -17.19
CA LYS A 105 0.21 -7.76 -16.10
C LYS A 105 0.15 -8.47 -14.74
N VAL A 106 -0.91 -9.23 -14.50
CA VAL A 106 -1.21 -9.82 -13.19
C VAL A 106 -0.19 -10.88 -12.78
N TRP A 107 0.26 -11.76 -13.67
CA TRP A 107 1.22 -12.80 -13.29
C TRP A 107 2.57 -12.22 -12.87
N ARG A 108 3.00 -11.10 -13.49
CA ARG A 108 4.23 -10.38 -13.12
C ARG A 108 4.11 -9.75 -11.74
N ILE A 109 2.94 -9.18 -11.42
CA ILE A 109 2.62 -8.66 -10.08
C ILE A 109 2.70 -9.78 -9.04
N MET A 110 2.04 -10.92 -9.31
CA MET A 110 2.06 -12.07 -8.38
C MET A 110 3.46 -12.62 -8.19
N LEU A 111 4.20 -12.82 -9.28
CA LEU A 111 5.58 -13.28 -9.24
C LEU A 111 6.43 -12.36 -8.37
N MET A 112 6.42 -11.06 -8.63
CA MET A 112 7.25 -10.11 -7.87
C MET A 112 6.78 -9.93 -6.42
N THR A 113 5.50 -10.15 -6.15
CA THR A 113 4.96 -10.24 -4.79
C THR A 113 5.55 -11.44 -4.03
N PHE A 114 5.65 -12.61 -4.66
CA PHE A 114 6.30 -13.78 -4.07
C PHE A 114 7.81 -13.60 -3.90
N VAL A 115 8.49 -12.99 -4.88
CA VAL A 115 9.93 -12.70 -4.77
C VAL A 115 10.19 -11.70 -3.64
N THR A 116 9.33 -10.70 -3.46
CA THR A 116 9.40 -9.76 -2.33
C THR A 116 9.39 -10.51 -1.00
N MET A 117 8.47 -11.46 -0.81
CA MET A 117 8.40 -12.28 0.40
C MET A 117 9.65 -13.14 0.61
N LEU A 118 10.26 -13.64 -0.48
CA LEU A 118 11.44 -14.48 -0.44
C LEU A 118 12.71 -13.74 0.03
N VAL A 119 12.87 -12.47 -0.36
CA VAL A 119 14.12 -11.71 -0.15
C VAL A 119 14.05 -10.66 0.96
N ILE A 120 12.84 -10.18 1.30
CA ILE A 120 12.64 -9.22 2.39
C ILE A 120 12.45 -9.98 3.70
N ASN A 121 13.55 -10.16 4.42
CA ASN A 121 13.64 -11.03 5.61
C ASN A 121 14.17 -10.31 6.86
N SER A 122 14.26 -8.98 6.86
CA SER A 122 14.68 -8.19 8.02
C SER A 122 13.82 -6.93 8.19
N ARG A 123 13.77 -6.40 9.43
CA ARG A 123 13.06 -5.15 9.75
C ARG A 123 13.53 -3.99 8.88
N GLU A 124 14.84 -3.87 8.65
CA GLU A 124 15.43 -2.80 7.84
C GLU A 124 14.97 -2.88 6.38
N ARG A 125 15.04 -4.07 5.77
CA ARG A 125 14.60 -4.27 4.38
C ARG A 125 13.12 -3.99 4.23
N LEU A 126 12.30 -4.44 5.18
CA LEU A 126 10.88 -4.18 5.22
C LEU A 126 10.57 -2.68 5.36
N TYR A 127 11.29 -1.97 6.23
CA TYR A 127 11.17 -0.53 6.37
C TYR A 127 11.44 0.19 5.05
N TRP A 128 12.54 -0.12 4.37
CA TRP A 128 12.87 0.48 3.07
C TRP A 128 11.87 0.14 1.97
N LEU A 129 11.31 -1.08 1.97
CA LEU A 129 10.20 -1.43 1.08
C LEU A 129 9.02 -0.47 1.27
N ILE A 130 8.61 -0.25 2.51
CA ILE A 130 7.48 0.64 2.83
C ILE A 130 7.82 2.09 2.46
N VAL A 131 9.05 2.56 2.72
CA VAL A 131 9.50 3.90 2.32
C VAL A 131 9.41 4.07 0.82
N VAL A 132 9.95 3.14 0.03
CA VAL A 132 9.97 3.25 -1.43
C VAL A 132 8.56 3.21 -2.00
N ILE A 133 7.69 2.29 -1.55
CA ILE A 133 6.29 2.24 -1.97
C ILE A 133 5.59 3.57 -1.64
N SER A 134 5.72 4.02 -0.39
CA SER A 134 5.02 5.21 0.10
C SER A 134 5.46 6.47 -0.63
N LEU A 135 6.77 6.69 -0.78
CA LEU A 135 7.31 7.87 -1.45
C LEU A 135 7.06 7.86 -2.96
N SER A 136 7.03 6.68 -3.59
CA SER A 136 6.70 6.54 -5.01
C SER A 136 5.28 6.99 -5.34
N LEU A 137 4.31 6.61 -4.51
CA LEU A 137 2.92 7.04 -4.69
C LEU A 137 2.70 8.46 -4.17
N ALA A 138 3.33 8.83 -3.06
CA ALA A 138 3.27 10.18 -2.52
C ALA A 138 3.85 11.24 -3.45
N PHE A 139 4.74 10.87 -4.39
CA PHE A 139 5.16 11.76 -5.46
C PHE A 139 3.95 12.34 -6.23
N TYR A 140 2.97 11.48 -6.58
CA TYR A 140 1.74 11.92 -7.24
C TYR A 140 0.82 12.69 -6.30
N GLY A 141 0.79 12.34 -5.01
CA GLY A 141 0.07 13.09 -3.98
C GLY A 141 0.62 14.51 -3.79
N VAL A 142 1.94 14.66 -3.67
CA VAL A 142 2.61 15.95 -3.55
C VAL A 142 2.42 16.79 -4.82
N LYS A 143 2.68 16.19 -5.99
CA LYS A 143 2.49 16.87 -7.28
C LYS A 143 1.03 17.29 -7.49
N GLY A 144 0.07 16.42 -7.19
CA GLY A 144 -1.36 16.69 -7.31
C GLY A 144 -1.85 17.75 -6.31
N GLY A 145 -1.36 17.71 -5.07
CA GLY A 145 -1.71 18.69 -4.05
C GLY A 145 -1.20 20.07 -4.42
N LEU A 146 0.06 20.18 -4.87
CA LEU A 146 0.61 21.44 -5.36
C LEU A 146 -0.14 21.94 -6.60
N PHE A 147 -0.49 21.06 -7.53
CA PHE A 147 -1.29 21.41 -8.71
C PHE A 147 -2.63 22.03 -8.30
N VAL A 148 -3.35 21.43 -7.36
CA VAL A 148 -4.60 21.97 -6.82
C VAL A 148 -4.40 23.36 -6.21
N LEU A 149 -3.37 23.52 -5.37
CA LEU A 149 -3.09 24.79 -4.68
C LEU A 149 -2.63 25.92 -5.59
N THR A 150 -2.11 25.60 -6.78
CA THR A 150 -1.55 26.58 -7.73
C THR A 150 -2.50 26.90 -8.89
N GLY A 151 -3.80 26.64 -8.71
CA GLY A 151 -4.86 26.99 -9.68
C GLY A 151 -5.37 25.81 -10.51
N GLY A 152 -4.91 24.59 -10.24
CA GLY A 152 -5.35 23.37 -10.92
C GLY A 152 -6.66 22.78 -10.41
N SER A 153 -7.34 23.40 -9.42
CA SER A 153 -8.51 22.84 -8.75
C SER A 153 -9.74 22.62 -9.65
N GLY A 154 -9.85 23.37 -10.75
CA GLY A 154 -10.87 23.14 -11.79
C GLY A 154 -10.62 21.92 -12.68
N ASN A 155 -9.47 21.25 -12.53
CA ASN A 155 -9.10 20.07 -13.29
C ASN A 155 -8.93 18.86 -12.38
N ASN A 156 -8.92 17.66 -12.96
CA ASN A 156 -8.70 16.43 -12.19
C ASN A 156 -7.21 16.19 -11.97
N VAL A 157 -6.82 15.84 -10.74
CA VAL A 157 -5.54 15.20 -10.48
C VAL A 157 -5.52 13.81 -11.15
N MET A 158 -4.51 13.58 -11.99
CA MET A 158 -4.33 12.36 -12.79
C MET A 158 -2.97 11.72 -12.47
N GLY A 159 -2.85 10.41 -12.65
CA GLY A 159 -1.56 9.72 -12.58
C GLY A 159 -0.81 9.70 -13.92
N PRO A 160 0.26 8.92 -14.03
CA PRO A 160 1.03 8.77 -15.26
C PRO A 160 0.27 7.88 -16.26
N GLY A 161 0.31 8.27 -17.54
CA GLY A 161 -0.33 7.52 -18.62
C GLY A 161 0.24 6.10 -18.79
N GLY A 162 -0.62 5.15 -19.16
CA GLY A 162 -0.28 3.74 -19.37
C GLY A 162 0.03 2.98 -18.07
N SER A 163 -0.41 3.50 -16.91
CA SER A 163 -0.20 2.88 -15.59
C SER A 163 -1.52 2.45 -14.94
N PHE A 164 -1.44 1.64 -13.87
CA PHE A 164 -2.61 1.27 -13.06
C PHE A 164 -3.29 2.45 -12.38
N ILE A 165 -2.61 3.58 -12.23
CA ILE A 165 -3.10 4.76 -11.53
C ILE A 165 -3.30 5.93 -12.48
N GLU A 166 -3.45 5.68 -13.78
CA GLU A 166 -3.59 6.74 -14.80
C GLU A 166 -4.81 7.64 -14.55
N ASP A 167 -5.97 7.03 -14.37
CA ASP A 167 -7.22 7.77 -14.21
C ASP A 167 -7.42 8.32 -12.79
N ARG A 168 -8.29 9.33 -12.69
CA ARG A 168 -8.59 10.04 -11.44
C ARG A 168 -9.06 9.13 -10.30
N ASN A 169 -9.82 8.07 -10.56
CA ASN A 169 -10.33 7.20 -9.50
C ASN A 169 -9.21 6.27 -9.00
N SER A 170 -8.42 5.73 -9.93
CA SER A 170 -7.32 4.83 -9.62
C SER A 170 -6.20 5.52 -8.84
N VAL A 171 -5.81 6.74 -9.25
CA VAL A 171 -4.84 7.53 -8.47
C VAL A 171 -5.39 7.90 -7.09
N ALA A 172 -6.68 8.23 -6.97
CA ALA A 172 -7.29 8.55 -5.68
C ALA A 172 -7.22 7.37 -4.70
N LEU A 173 -7.57 6.16 -5.15
CA LEU A 173 -7.46 4.96 -4.33
C LEU A 173 -6.01 4.68 -3.93
N ALA A 174 -5.06 4.78 -4.86
CA ALA A 174 -3.66 4.55 -4.55
C ALA A 174 -3.14 5.54 -3.49
N LEU A 175 -3.53 6.82 -3.57
CA LEU A 175 -3.18 7.83 -2.58
C LEU A 175 -3.86 7.57 -1.22
N LEU A 176 -5.13 7.14 -1.19
CA LEU A 176 -5.82 6.74 0.04
C LEU A 176 -5.09 5.62 0.77
N MET A 177 -4.65 4.61 0.03
CA MET A 177 -3.85 3.50 0.56
C MET A 177 -2.47 3.97 1.05
N THR A 178 -1.93 5.05 0.47
CA THR A 178 -0.58 5.57 0.74
C THR A 178 -0.50 6.44 2.00
N VAL A 179 -1.51 7.27 2.29
CA VAL A 179 -1.54 8.16 3.47
C VAL A 179 -1.18 7.46 4.79
N PRO A 180 -1.77 6.30 5.15
CA PRO A 180 -1.40 5.61 6.39
C PRO A 180 0.04 5.06 6.36
N LEU A 181 0.56 4.67 5.20
CA LEU A 181 1.94 4.22 5.07
C LEU A 181 2.94 5.39 5.22
N LEU A 182 2.64 6.57 4.66
CA LEU A 182 3.41 7.78 4.94
C LEU A 182 3.42 8.14 6.42
N TRP A 183 2.28 7.97 7.09
CA TRP A 183 2.20 8.17 8.54
C TRP A 183 3.09 7.19 9.29
N TYR A 184 3.11 5.91 8.89
CA TYR A 184 4.04 4.93 9.44
C TYR A 184 5.51 5.34 9.24
N VAL A 185 5.89 5.78 8.04
CA VAL A 185 7.26 6.25 7.77
C VAL A 185 7.60 7.45 8.66
N ARG A 186 6.66 8.37 8.86
CA ARG A 186 6.83 9.55 9.72
C ARG A 186 7.08 9.20 11.18
N ILE A 187 6.33 8.26 11.75
CA ILE A 187 6.51 7.88 13.16
C ILE A 187 7.83 7.12 13.39
N GLN A 188 8.35 6.44 12.37
CA GLN A 188 9.65 5.76 12.43
C GLN A 188 10.83 6.67 12.04
N ALA A 189 10.57 7.88 11.54
CA ALA A 189 11.60 8.80 11.12
C ALA A 189 12.47 9.26 12.31
N THR A 190 13.78 9.09 12.16
CA THR A 190 14.77 9.44 13.20
C THR A 190 15.20 10.90 13.09
N GLN A 191 15.24 11.45 11.88
CA GLN A 191 15.72 12.81 11.63
C GLN A 191 14.60 13.84 11.86
N ALA A 192 14.92 14.93 12.55
CA ALA A 192 13.93 15.95 12.91
C ALA A 192 13.25 16.60 11.70
N TRP A 193 13.98 16.78 10.58
CA TRP A 193 13.45 17.38 9.35
C TRP A 193 12.52 16.45 8.56
N GLN A 194 12.68 15.13 8.69
CA GLN A 194 11.85 14.15 7.97
C GLN A 194 10.39 14.20 8.45
N LYS A 195 10.17 14.44 9.74
CA LYS A 195 8.83 14.46 10.35
C LYS A 195 7.91 15.56 9.78
N PRO A 196 8.33 16.84 9.70
CA PRO A 196 7.53 17.88 9.04
C PRO A 196 7.45 17.67 7.53
N ALA A 197 8.51 17.21 6.86
CA ALA A 197 8.47 16.93 5.42
C ALA A 197 7.42 15.86 5.06
N LEU A 198 7.37 14.75 5.80
CA LEU A 198 6.39 13.69 5.62
C LEU A 198 4.97 14.13 6.01
N LEU A 199 4.84 15.02 7.00
CA LEU A 199 3.55 15.61 7.35
C LEU A 199 3.02 16.51 6.22
N ALA A 200 3.88 17.37 5.65
CA ALA A 200 3.55 18.20 4.50
C ALA A 200 3.19 17.33 3.27
N ALA A 201 3.96 16.27 3.01
CA ALA A 201 3.66 15.32 1.94
C ALA A 201 2.30 14.62 2.15
N GLY A 202 1.99 14.22 3.38
CA GLY A 202 0.69 13.67 3.74
C GLY A 202 -0.46 14.67 3.52
N ALA A 203 -0.28 15.92 3.95
CA ALA A 203 -1.28 16.99 3.76
C ALA A 203 -1.53 17.28 2.27
N LEU A 204 -0.47 17.42 1.47
CA LEU A 204 -0.59 17.60 0.02
C LEU A 204 -1.25 16.39 -0.64
N THR A 205 -0.95 15.17 -0.17
CA THR A 205 -1.61 13.95 -0.65
C THR A 205 -3.12 13.94 -0.36
N LEU A 206 -3.54 14.41 0.82
CA LEU A 206 -4.96 14.56 1.16
C LEU A 206 -5.67 15.57 0.25
N ILE A 207 -5.02 16.71 -0.02
CA ILE A 207 -5.52 17.73 -0.96
C ILE A 207 -5.63 17.13 -2.38
N ALA A 208 -4.63 16.36 -2.80
CA ALA A 208 -4.63 15.70 -4.11
C ALA A 208 -5.79 14.70 -4.25
N ILE A 209 -6.08 13.89 -3.22
CA ILE A 209 -7.21 12.95 -3.21
C ILE A 209 -8.51 13.70 -3.51
N ILE A 210 -8.73 14.85 -2.88
CA ILE A 210 -9.92 15.69 -3.09
C ILE A 210 -9.92 16.30 -4.49
N GLY A 211 -8.77 16.75 -4.98
CA GLY A 211 -8.57 17.27 -6.34
C GLY A 211 -8.74 16.23 -7.46
N THR A 212 -8.87 14.94 -7.16
CA THR A 212 -9.24 13.93 -8.17
C THR A 212 -10.70 14.03 -8.61
N ASN A 213 -11.53 14.81 -7.88
CA ASN A 213 -12.98 14.87 -8.07
C ASN A 213 -13.67 13.48 -8.00
N SER A 214 -13.10 12.51 -7.28
CA SER A 214 -13.68 11.16 -7.17
C SER A 214 -14.62 11.03 -5.95
N ARG A 215 -15.92 10.81 -6.22
CA ARG A 215 -16.95 10.57 -5.18
C ARG A 215 -16.62 9.32 -4.33
N GLY A 216 -16.20 8.23 -4.98
CA GLY A 216 -15.78 7.01 -4.30
C GLY A 216 -14.56 7.22 -3.40
N ALA A 217 -13.63 8.10 -3.81
CA ALA A 217 -12.49 8.45 -2.99
C ALA A 217 -12.87 9.33 -1.78
N LEU A 218 -13.88 10.20 -1.90
CA LEU A 218 -14.35 11.00 -0.76
C LEU A 218 -14.97 10.11 0.34
N LEU A 219 -15.82 9.15 -0.05
CA LEU A 219 -16.35 8.14 0.88
C LEU A 219 -15.23 7.26 1.46
N GLY A 220 -14.28 6.86 0.62
CA GLY A 220 -13.10 6.11 1.07
C GLY A 220 -12.24 6.92 2.06
N LEU A 221 -12.09 8.23 1.84
CA LEU A 221 -11.37 9.13 2.73
C LEU A 221 -12.06 9.23 4.10
N LEU A 222 -13.38 9.34 4.12
CA LEU A 222 -14.16 9.34 5.37
C LEU A 222 -13.97 8.02 6.14
N ALA A 223 -14.18 6.88 5.49
CA ALA A 223 -14.02 5.56 6.12
C ALA A 223 -12.59 5.35 6.64
N THR A 224 -11.59 5.67 5.81
CA THR A 224 -10.16 5.56 6.15
C THR A 224 -9.79 6.51 7.28
N GLY A 225 -10.26 7.76 7.25
CA GLY A 225 -9.99 8.79 8.24
C GLY A 225 -10.58 8.45 9.61
N LEU A 226 -11.85 8.01 9.65
CA LEU A 226 -12.50 7.56 10.89
C LEU A 226 -11.74 6.37 11.49
N PHE A 227 -11.41 5.36 10.68
CA PHE A 227 -10.68 4.20 11.17
C PHE A 227 -9.24 4.53 11.60
N PHE A 228 -8.58 5.46 10.90
CA PHE A 228 -7.27 6.00 11.29
C PHE A 228 -7.33 6.68 12.66
N LEU A 229 -8.34 7.52 12.90
CA LEU A 229 -8.56 8.16 14.20
C LEU A 229 -8.77 7.14 15.33
N MET A 230 -9.46 6.02 15.06
CA MET A 230 -9.61 4.94 16.05
C MET A 230 -8.27 4.33 16.45
N LYS A 231 -7.32 4.22 15.51
CA LYS A 231 -5.97 3.66 15.71
C LYS A 231 -4.97 4.66 16.27
N ALA A 232 -5.22 5.96 16.13
CA ALA A 232 -4.29 6.99 16.54
C ALA A 232 -4.18 7.13 18.07
N ARG A 233 -2.95 7.35 18.55
CA ARG A 233 -2.67 7.62 19.96
C ARG A 233 -3.09 9.04 20.38
N ASN A 234 -2.86 10.04 19.53
CA ASN A 234 -3.24 11.44 19.77
C ASN A 234 -4.34 11.89 18.81
N ARG A 235 -5.59 11.47 19.10
CA ARG A 235 -6.76 11.74 18.24
C ARG A 235 -7.03 13.23 18.08
N PHE A 236 -7.00 13.96 19.19
CA PHE A 236 -7.26 15.40 19.20
C PHE A 236 -6.23 16.18 18.38
N GLY A 237 -4.94 15.87 18.52
CA GLY A 237 -3.89 16.50 17.72
C GLY A 237 -4.02 16.24 16.22
N ILE A 238 -4.49 15.05 15.81
CA ILE A 238 -4.74 14.75 14.40
C ILE A 238 -5.95 15.53 13.88
N ILE A 239 -7.05 15.60 14.65
CA ILE A 239 -8.23 16.39 14.28
C ILE A 239 -7.83 17.86 14.07
N LEU A 240 -7.08 18.45 15.02
CA LEU A 240 -6.56 19.81 14.87
C LEU A 240 -5.67 19.97 13.63
N ALA A 241 -4.81 18.98 13.33
CA ALA A 241 -3.95 19.02 12.14
C ALA A 241 -4.72 18.89 10.82
N LEU A 242 -5.95 18.35 10.83
CA LEU A 242 -6.80 18.25 9.65
C LEU A 242 -7.60 19.53 9.38
N ILE A 243 -7.83 20.39 10.38
CA ILE A 243 -8.59 21.65 10.20
C ILE A 243 -7.98 22.54 9.10
N PRO A 244 -6.66 22.83 9.08
CA PRO A 244 -6.07 23.62 8.01
C PRO A 244 -6.26 23.00 6.62
N VAL A 245 -6.17 21.66 6.52
CA VAL A 245 -6.38 20.96 5.25
C VAL A 245 -7.82 21.14 4.78
N ALA A 246 -8.80 20.98 5.68
CA ALA A 246 -10.21 21.18 5.37
C ALA A 246 -10.52 22.63 4.96
N LEU A 247 -9.98 23.62 5.66
CA LEU A 247 -10.16 25.04 5.32
C LEU A 247 -9.56 25.38 3.94
N VAL A 248 -8.37 24.86 3.64
CA VAL A 248 -7.73 25.02 2.34
C VAL A 248 -8.59 24.41 1.23
N VAL A 249 -9.14 23.22 1.45
CA VAL A 249 -10.04 22.57 0.49
C VAL A 249 -11.28 23.44 0.24
N LEU A 250 -11.94 23.91 1.30
CA LEU A 250 -13.13 24.76 1.18
C LEU A 250 -12.85 26.07 0.44
N TYR A 251 -11.63 26.60 0.56
CA TYR A 251 -11.23 27.84 -0.11
C TYR A 251 -10.82 27.64 -1.57
N VAL A 252 -10.16 26.52 -1.90
CA VAL A 252 -9.52 26.29 -3.21
C VAL A 252 -10.43 25.56 -4.20
N MET A 253 -11.38 24.75 -3.72
CA MET A 253 -12.28 23.99 -4.60
C MET A 253 -13.33 24.90 -5.26
N PRO A 254 -13.57 24.75 -6.57
CA PRO A 254 -14.54 25.57 -7.29
C PRO A 254 -15.98 25.08 -7.01
N PRO A 255 -17.03 25.91 -7.24
CA PRO A 255 -18.43 25.55 -7.00
C PRO A 255 -18.85 24.23 -7.68
N GLU A 256 -18.39 23.98 -8.91
CA GLU A 256 -18.72 22.78 -9.68
C GLU A 256 -18.23 21.49 -9.00
N TRP A 257 -17.17 21.57 -8.20
CA TRP A 257 -16.71 20.46 -7.38
C TRP A 257 -17.76 20.11 -6.32
N PHE A 258 -18.34 21.11 -5.65
CA PHE A 258 -19.37 20.92 -4.63
C PHE A 258 -20.65 20.36 -5.25
N ASP A 259 -21.12 20.93 -6.36
CA ASP A 259 -22.29 20.44 -7.09
C ASP A 259 -22.13 18.97 -7.45
N ARG A 260 -20.95 18.58 -7.93
CA ARG A 260 -20.64 17.19 -8.23
C ARG A 260 -20.67 16.29 -7.00
N MET A 261 -20.22 16.73 -5.83
CA MET A 261 -20.29 15.92 -4.62
C MET A 261 -21.73 15.79 -4.10
N HIS A 262 -22.58 16.79 -4.31
CA HIS A 262 -24.01 16.73 -3.96
C HIS A 262 -24.79 15.70 -4.79
N THR A 263 -24.36 15.36 -6.01
CA THR A 263 -24.97 14.28 -6.81
C THR A 263 -24.92 12.89 -6.16
N ILE A 264 -24.17 12.71 -5.06
CA ILE A 264 -24.22 11.48 -4.26
C ILE A 264 -25.64 11.25 -3.69
N GLU A 265 -26.42 12.31 -3.49
CA GLU A 265 -27.77 12.25 -2.93
C GLU A 265 -28.83 11.81 -3.96
N SER A 266 -28.60 12.01 -5.26
CA SER A 266 -29.54 11.74 -6.35
C SER A 266 -29.06 10.64 -7.33
N TYR A 267 -28.61 9.50 -6.78
CA TYR A 267 -27.96 8.45 -7.58
C TYR A 267 -28.88 7.77 -8.62
N GLU A 268 -30.19 7.78 -8.42
CA GLU A 268 -31.18 7.15 -9.32
C GLU A 268 -31.32 7.87 -10.66
N GLU A 269 -30.98 9.16 -10.72
CA GLU A 269 -30.99 9.98 -11.92
C GLU A 269 -29.61 10.00 -12.63
N ASP A 270 -28.59 9.39 -12.02
CA ASP A 270 -27.23 9.34 -12.54
C ASP A 270 -27.03 8.13 -13.47
N ALA A 271 -26.99 8.38 -14.78
CA ALA A 271 -26.70 7.36 -15.79
C ALA A 271 -25.40 6.57 -15.51
N SER A 272 -24.42 7.19 -14.86
CA SER A 272 -23.18 6.50 -14.45
C SER A 272 -23.42 5.51 -13.31
N ALA A 273 -24.36 5.77 -12.40
CA ALA A 273 -24.69 4.85 -11.30
C ALA A 273 -25.48 3.66 -11.82
N MET A 274 -26.49 3.90 -12.67
CA MET A 274 -27.26 2.82 -13.30
C MET A 274 -26.39 1.91 -14.17
N GLY A 275 -25.45 2.48 -14.93
CA GLY A 275 -24.48 1.69 -15.70
C GLY A 275 -23.68 0.68 -14.86
N ARG A 276 -23.36 1.02 -13.61
CA ARG A 276 -22.69 0.09 -12.67
C ARG A 276 -23.61 -1.02 -12.21
N ILE A 277 -24.87 -0.69 -11.89
CA ILE A 277 -25.86 -1.69 -11.47
C ILE A 277 -26.08 -2.74 -12.58
N TYR A 278 -26.17 -2.30 -13.84
CA TYR A 278 -26.22 -3.22 -14.98
C TYR A 278 -24.95 -4.08 -15.08
N ALA A 279 -23.77 -3.47 -14.94
CA ALA A 279 -22.50 -4.19 -14.95
C ALA A 279 -22.38 -5.22 -13.80
N TRP A 280 -22.99 -4.94 -12.65
CA TRP A 280 -23.05 -5.87 -11.52
C TRP A 280 -23.98 -7.06 -11.81
N GLY A 281 -25.13 -6.81 -12.45
CA GLY A 281 -26.00 -7.87 -12.97
C GLY A 281 -25.27 -8.79 -13.95
N ASN A 282 -24.54 -8.20 -14.90
CA ASN A 282 -23.71 -8.93 -15.86
C ASN A 282 -22.62 -9.78 -15.17
N ALA A 283 -21.98 -9.25 -14.12
CA ALA A 283 -20.99 -10.00 -13.35
C ALA A 283 -21.61 -11.22 -12.63
N ILE A 284 -22.81 -11.07 -12.06
CA ILE A 284 -23.54 -12.18 -11.43
C ILE A 284 -23.92 -13.22 -12.47
N GLU A 285 -24.42 -12.80 -13.63
CA GLU A 285 -24.80 -13.70 -14.72
C GLU A 285 -23.60 -14.50 -15.21
N LEU A 286 -22.47 -13.83 -15.49
CA LEU A 286 -21.21 -14.48 -15.88
C LEU A 286 -20.75 -15.52 -14.85
N ALA A 287 -20.82 -15.19 -13.57
CA ALA A 287 -20.44 -16.09 -12.48
C ALA A 287 -21.39 -17.29 -12.34
N ASN A 288 -22.67 -17.14 -12.68
CA ASN A 288 -23.64 -18.22 -12.68
C ASN A 288 -23.50 -19.14 -13.89
N MET A 289 -23.10 -18.58 -15.05
CA MET A 289 -22.87 -19.35 -16.27
C MET A 289 -21.52 -20.09 -16.26
N ASN A 290 -20.51 -19.56 -15.56
CA ASN A 290 -19.14 -20.08 -15.63
C ASN A 290 -18.54 -20.32 -14.23
N PHE A 291 -18.26 -21.59 -13.92
CA PHE A 291 -17.68 -21.99 -12.64
C PHE A 291 -16.33 -21.31 -12.32
N PHE A 292 -15.48 -21.13 -13.32
CA PHE A 292 -14.18 -20.45 -13.21
C PHE A 292 -14.26 -18.93 -13.45
N GLY A 293 -15.47 -18.37 -13.60
CA GLY A 293 -15.69 -17.02 -14.10
C GLY A 293 -15.50 -16.89 -15.61
N GLY A 294 -15.77 -15.70 -16.15
CA GLY A 294 -15.63 -15.43 -17.58
C GLY A 294 -14.19 -15.19 -18.06
N GLY A 295 -13.22 -15.13 -17.15
CA GLY A 295 -11.85 -14.68 -17.42
C GLY A 295 -11.66 -13.18 -17.23
N PHE A 296 -10.41 -12.71 -17.20
CA PHE A 296 -10.10 -11.29 -17.04
C PHE A 296 -10.81 -10.43 -18.09
N ARG A 297 -11.36 -9.28 -17.64
CA ARG A 297 -12.14 -8.32 -18.43
C ARG A 297 -13.43 -8.86 -19.04
N ALA A 298 -13.90 -10.04 -18.63
CA ALA A 298 -15.12 -10.63 -19.16
C ALA A 298 -16.37 -9.80 -18.89
N VAL A 299 -16.42 -9.06 -17.77
CA VAL A 299 -17.55 -8.14 -17.49
C VAL A 299 -17.65 -7.06 -18.57
N THR A 300 -16.51 -6.50 -19.00
CA THR A 300 -16.45 -5.55 -20.12
C THR A 300 -16.78 -6.21 -21.45
N GLY A 301 -16.26 -7.41 -21.71
CA GLY A 301 -16.55 -8.14 -22.95
C GLY A 301 -18.03 -8.48 -23.11
N TYR A 302 -18.69 -8.91 -22.02
CA TYR A 302 -20.09 -9.32 -22.00
C TYR A 302 -21.07 -8.15 -21.98
N GLY A 303 -20.81 -7.15 -21.11
CA GLY A 303 -21.74 -6.06 -20.84
C GLY A 303 -21.41 -4.74 -21.54
N GLY A 304 -20.27 -4.65 -22.23
CA GLY A 304 -19.76 -3.42 -22.84
C GLY A 304 -19.18 -2.39 -21.86
N THR A 305 -19.23 -2.64 -20.54
CA THR A 305 -18.73 -1.73 -19.50
C THR A 305 -18.05 -2.48 -18.35
N ASP A 306 -17.08 -1.83 -17.69
CA ASP A 306 -16.47 -2.33 -16.46
C ASP A 306 -17.46 -2.31 -15.28
N SER A 307 -17.28 -3.21 -14.31
CA SER A 307 -18.13 -3.28 -13.10
C SER A 307 -17.97 -2.05 -12.20
N HIS A 308 -16.84 -1.34 -12.31
CA HIS A 308 -16.41 -0.31 -11.37
C HIS A 308 -16.60 -0.74 -9.92
N SER A 309 -16.23 -1.99 -9.62
CA SER A 309 -16.24 -2.54 -8.28
C SER A 309 -15.31 -3.74 -8.21
N ASN A 310 -14.34 -3.70 -7.30
CA ASN A 310 -13.43 -4.82 -7.07
C ASN A 310 -14.17 -6.14 -6.82
N TRP A 311 -15.33 -6.07 -6.16
CA TRP A 311 -16.12 -7.25 -5.79
C TRP A 311 -16.81 -7.86 -7.01
N PHE A 312 -17.54 -7.05 -7.78
CA PHE A 312 -18.23 -7.53 -8.98
C PHE A 312 -17.25 -7.81 -10.13
N GLY A 313 -16.12 -7.10 -10.19
CA GLY A 313 -15.03 -7.43 -11.10
C GLY A 313 -14.46 -8.82 -10.80
N ALA A 314 -14.08 -9.09 -9.55
CA ALA A 314 -13.63 -10.42 -9.14
C ALA A 314 -14.72 -11.50 -9.35
N LEU A 315 -15.99 -11.19 -9.10
CA LEU A 315 -17.11 -12.11 -9.31
C LEU A 315 -17.27 -12.51 -10.77
N GLY A 316 -17.44 -11.54 -11.67
CA GLY A 316 -17.68 -11.83 -13.09
C GLY A 316 -16.47 -12.45 -13.79
N GLU A 317 -15.26 -12.05 -13.39
CA GLU A 317 -14.03 -12.53 -14.01
C GLU A 317 -13.58 -13.89 -13.47
N LEU A 318 -13.72 -14.14 -12.16
CA LEU A 318 -13.17 -15.34 -11.49
C LEU A 318 -14.23 -16.26 -10.89
N GLY A 319 -15.51 -15.94 -11.04
CA GLY A 319 -16.64 -16.69 -10.51
C GLY A 319 -16.79 -16.58 -9.00
N TRP A 320 -17.78 -17.28 -8.46
CA TRP A 320 -18.08 -17.29 -7.02
C TRP A 320 -16.89 -17.78 -6.17
N ILE A 321 -16.14 -18.77 -6.65
CA ILE A 321 -14.98 -19.30 -5.94
C ILE A 321 -13.84 -18.28 -5.92
N GLY A 322 -13.58 -17.62 -7.05
CA GLY A 322 -12.61 -16.53 -7.13
C GLY A 322 -12.94 -15.39 -6.16
N LEU A 323 -14.19 -14.95 -6.13
CA LEU A 323 -14.66 -13.93 -5.18
C LEU A 323 -14.46 -14.39 -3.72
N CYS A 324 -14.83 -15.63 -3.39
CA CYS A 324 -14.63 -16.19 -2.05
C CYS A 324 -13.16 -16.15 -1.64
N MET A 325 -12.24 -16.55 -2.51
CA MET A 325 -10.79 -16.48 -2.24
C MET A 325 -10.32 -15.04 -2.06
N PHE A 326 -10.79 -14.12 -2.90
CA PHE A 326 -10.46 -12.70 -2.81
C PHE A 326 -10.91 -12.09 -1.47
N VAL A 327 -12.14 -12.39 -1.03
CA VAL A 327 -12.66 -11.96 0.29
C VAL A 327 -11.87 -12.60 1.43
N LEU A 328 -11.55 -13.90 1.33
CA LEU A 328 -10.75 -14.59 2.35
C LEU A 328 -9.34 -14.01 2.48
N LEU A 329 -8.71 -13.55 1.38
CA LEU A 329 -7.42 -12.85 1.44
C LEU A 329 -7.51 -11.57 2.27
N HIS A 330 -8.59 -10.78 2.13
CA HIS A 330 -8.83 -9.61 2.99
C HIS A 330 -8.97 -10.00 4.45
N ILE A 331 -9.82 -11.00 4.74
CA ILE A 331 -10.11 -11.45 6.10
C ILE A 331 -8.84 -11.99 6.77
N PHE A 332 -8.08 -12.85 6.10
CA PHE A 332 -6.87 -13.45 6.67
C PHE A 332 -5.79 -12.40 6.91
N THR A 333 -5.58 -11.48 5.96
CA THR A 333 -4.64 -10.37 6.12
C THR A 333 -5.04 -9.49 7.31
N TRP A 334 -6.32 -9.13 7.42
CA TRP A 334 -6.83 -8.35 8.55
C TRP A 334 -6.60 -9.05 9.90
N ARG A 335 -6.93 -10.34 9.98
CA ARG A 335 -6.75 -11.14 11.20
C ARG A 335 -5.28 -11.26 11.59
N SER A 336 -4.39 -11.43 10.62
CA SER A 336 -2.95 -11.50 10.86
C SER A 336 -2.38 -10.15 11.31
N ALA A 337 -2.80 -9.04 10.71
CA ALA A 337 -2.46 -7.71 11.19
C ALA A 337 -2.98 -7.45 12.62
N ALA A 338 -4.23 -7.83 12.92
CA ALA A 338 -4.79 -7.71 14.28
C ALA A 338 -4.02 -8.56 15.30
N GLN A 339 -3.62 -9.78 14.91
CA GLN A 339 -2.81 -10.65 15.75
C GLN A 339 -1.43 -10.04 16.02
N ILE A 340 -0.77 -9.47 15.02
CA ILE A 340 0.52 -8.78 15.18
C ILE A 340 0.38 -7.61 16.15
N ILE A 341 -0.65 -6.77 15.98
CA ILE A 341 -0.93 -5.64 16.90
C ILE A 341 -1.07 -6.14 18.33
N ARG A 342 -1.86 -7.20 18.55
CA ARG A 342 -2.11 -7.76 19.88
C ARG A 342 -0.83 -8.32 20.52
N LEU A 343 -0.05 -9.10 19.76
CA LEU A 343 1.20 -9.71 20.25
C LEU A 343 2.29 -8.68 20.52
N SER A 344 2.32 -7.59 19.75
CA SER A 344 3.34 -6.55 19.87
C SER A 344 2.99 -5.50 20.93
N LYS A 345 1.73 -5.39 21.34
CA LYS A 345 1.26 -4.36 22.29
C LYS A 345 2.05 -4.30 23.62
N PRO A 346 2.44 -5.44 24.24
CA PRO A 346 3.17 -5.41 25.52
C PRO A 346 4.67 -5.06 25.40
N HIS A 347 5.23 -5.04 24.19
CA HIS A 347 6.67 -4.94 23.97
C HIS A 347 7.02 -3.69 23.17
N GLU A 348 7.78 -2.77 23.78
CA GLU A 348 8.16 -1.50 23.13
C GLU A 348 9.07 -1.72 21.92
N GLU A 349 9.90 -2.76 21.95
CA GLU A 349 10.79 -3.17 20.87
C GLU A 349 10.02 -3.56 19.60
N LEU A 350 8.75 -3.98 19.75
CA LEU A 350 7.86 -4.37 18.66
C LEU A 350 6.86 -3.27 18.28
N ALA A 351 7.03 -2.04 18.79
CA ALA A 351 6.15 -0.91 18.46
C ALA A 351 6.08 -0.66 16.95
N TRP A 352 7.19 -0.83 16.23
CA TRP A 352 7.24 -0.70 14.77
C TRP A 352 6.30 -1.69 14.06
N ALA A 353 6.20 -2.93 14.53
CA ALA A 353 5.36 -3.96 13.91
C ALA A 353 3.88 -3.72 14.22
N ARG A 354 3.60 -3.28 15.46
CA ARG A 354 2.26 -2.84 15.87
C ARG A 354 1.78 -1.69 15.00
N ASP A 355 2.60 -0.66 14.87
CA ASP A 355 2.21 0.57 14.18
C ASP A 355 2.09 0.34 12.66
N LEU A 356 3.02 -0.44 12.07
CA LEU A 356 2.92 -0.87 10.67
C LEU A 356 1.62 -1.64 10.42
N SER A 357 1.33 -2.66 11.23
CA SER A 357 0.12 -3.47 11.05
C SER A 357 -1.16 -2.66 11.22
N ALA A 358 -1.17 -1.66 12.11
CA ALA A 358 -2.29 -0.75 12.26
C ALA A 358 -2.48 0.11 11.00
N MET A 359 -1.39 0.64 10.42
CA MET A 359 -1.45 1.43 9.19
C MET A 359 -1.81 0.59 7.96
N VAL A 360 -1.39 -0.68 7.91
CA VAL A 360 -1.88 -1.61 6.88
C VAL A 360 -3.39 -1.83 7.01
N GLN A 361 -3.94 -2.00 8.23
CA GLN A 361 -5.40 -2.10 8.40
C GLN A 361 -6.12 -0.85 7.90
N VAL A 362 -5.59 0.35 8.18
CA VAL A 362 -6.15 1.61 7.64
C VAL A 362 -6.08 1.63 6.10
N SER A 363 -4.96 1.22 5.52
CA SER A 363 -4.79 1.13 4.07
C SER A 363 -5.79 0.15 3.42
N LEU A 364 -6.03 -1.00 4.06
CA LEU A 364 -7.03 -1.99 3.63
C LEU A 364 -8.46 -1.43 3.67
N ILE A 365 -8.82 -0.61 4.68
CA ILE A 365 -10.12 0.08 4.69
C ILE A 365 -10.24 1.02 3.48
N GLY A 366 -9.20 1.77 3.16
CA GLY A 366 -9.17 2.62 1.96
C GLY A 366 -9.36 1.82 0.68
N TYR A 367 -8.66 0.70 0.54
CA TYR A 367 -8.82 -0.22 -0.60
C TYR A 367 -10.24 -0.78 -0.71
N MET A 368 -10.82 -1.28 0.38
CA MET A 368 -12.14 -1.90 0.38
C MET A 368 -13.27 -0.88 0.12
N SER A 369 -13.18 0.29 0.74
CA SER A 369 -14.21 1.34 0.63
C SER A 369 -14.19 1.99 -0.76
N ALA A 370 -13.07 2.57 -1.19
CA ALA A 370 -12.97 3.18 -2.52
C ALA A 370 -13.07 2.12 -3.63
N GLY A 371 -12.49 0.94 -3.42
CA GLY A 371 -12.54 -0.22 -4.33
C GLY A 371 -13.94 -0.79 -4.54
N SER A 372 -14.92 -0.46 -3.70
CA SER A 372 -16.31 -0.83 -3.95
C SER A 372 -16.92 -0.06 -5.14
N PHE A 373 -16.30 1.06 -5.55
CA PHE A 373 -16.79 1.98 -6.59
C PHE A 373 -15.80 2.18 -7.76
N LEU A 374 -14.80 1.30 -7.90
CA LEU A 374 -13.86 1.26 -9.02
C LEU A 374 -13.30 -0.16 -9.22
N GLY A 375 -12.81 -0.48 -10.42
CA GLY A 375 -12.27 -1.80 -10.79
C GLY A 375 -10.74 -1.88 -10.72
N LEU A 376 -10.18 -2.08 -9.53
CA LEU A 376 -8.75 -2.26 -9.25
C LEU A 376 -8.46 -3.54 -8.43
N GLN A 377 -9.23 -4.60 -8.64
CA GLN A 377 -9.07 -5.88 -7.92
C GLN A 377 -7.67 -6.52 -8.09
N TYR A 378 -6.93 -6.14 -9.13
CA TYR A 378 -5.57 -6.64 -9.40
C TYR A 378 -4.46 -5.61 -9.14
N PHE A 379 -4.78 -4.51 -8.46
CA PHE A 379 -3.78 -3.50 -8.12
C PHE A 379 -2.70 -4.09 -7.19
N ASP A 380 -1.45 -3.89 -7.57
CA ASP A 380 -0.28 -4.51 -6.94
C ASP A 380 -0.09 -4.13 -5.47
N LEU A 381 -0.49 -2.92 -5.07
CA LEU A 381 -0.36 -2.49 -3.67
C LEU A 381 -1.16 -3.37 -2.71
N PHE A 382 -2.35 -3.85 -3.10
CA PHE A 382 -3.13 -4.74 -2.25
C PHE A 382 -2.35 -6.02 -1.93
N TYR A 383 -1.77 -6.66 -2.94
CA TYR A 383 -0.99 -7.89 -2.77
C TYR A 383 0.33 -7.64 -2.03
N HIS A 384 0.96 -6.47 -2.23
CA HIS A 384 2.10 -6.07 -1.41
C HIS A 384 1.74 -5.90 0.07
N LEU A 385 0.57 -5.33 0.41
CA LEU A 385 0.12 -5.23 1.80
C LEU A 385 -0.07 -6.61 2.46
N ILE A 386 -0.57 -7.60 1.71
CA ILE A 386 -0.68 -8.98 2.19
C ILE A 386 0.70 -9.50 2.59
N VAL A 387 1.69 -9.41 1.70
CA VAL A 387 3.04 -9.94 1.99
C VAL A 387 3.78 -9.12 3.04
N ILE A 388 3.54 -7.80 3.13
CA ILE A 388 4.05 -6.96 4.22
C ILE A 388 3.56 -7.48 5.58
N VAL A 389 2.27 -7.84 5.69
CA VAL A 389 1.72 -8.43 6.92
C VAL A 389 2.33 -9.80 7.21
N VAL A 390 2.49 -10.65 6.19
CA VAL A 390 3.13 -11.97 6.33
C VAL A 390 4.58 -11.84 6.83
N ILE A 391 5.38 -10.98 6.20
CA ILE A 391 6.78 -10.72 6.59
C ILE A 391 6.84 -10.15 8.01
N THR A 392 6.00 -9.15 8.32
CA THR A 392 5.93 -8.55 9.66
C THR A 392 5.61 -9.61 10.71
N GLY A 393 4.63 -10.49 10.45
CA GLY A 393 4.28 -11.58 11.34
C GLY A 393 5.39 -12.60 11.55
N ALA A 394 6.16 -12.92 10.51
CA ALA A 394 7.32 -13.80 10.61
C ALA A 394 8.44 -13.18 11.46
N LEU A 395 8.75 -11.89 11.24
CA LEU A 395 9.74 -11.15 12.03
C LEU A 395 9.34 -11.09 13.51
N VAL A 396 8.09 -10.77 13.80
CA VAL A 396 7.55 -10.75 15.18
C VAL A 396 7.66 -12.13 15.83
N LYS A 397 7.31 -13.21 15.13
CA LYS A 397 7.44 -14.57 15.67
C LYS A 397 8.88 -14.96 15.99
N HIS A 398 9.85 -14.45 15.23
CA HIS A 398 11.27 -14.70 15.48
C HIS A 398 11.84 -13.84 16.63
N GLU A 399 11.35 -12.61 16.80
CA GLU A 399 11.82 -11.69 17.86
C GLU A 399 11.16 -11.95 19.22
N LEU A 400 9.87 -12.28 19.25
CA LEU A 400 9.07 -12.38 20.47
C LEU A 400 9.65 -13.37 21.53
N PRO A 401 10.10 -14.59 21.18
CA PRO A 401 10.69 -15.51 22.16
C PRO A 401 11.96 -14.98 22.82
N LYS A 402 12.70 -14.09 22.14
CA LYS A 402 13.92 -13.48 22.68
C LYS A 402 13.58 -12.44 23.75
N LEU A 403 12.47 -11.72 23.57
CA LEU A 403 11.99 -10.71 24.51
C LEU A 403 11.37 -11.33 25.76
N VAL A 404 10.66 -12.45 25.63
CA VAL A 404 10.06 -13.16 26.78
C VAL A 404 11.11 -13.79 27.69
N LYS A 405 12.27 -14.19 27.14
CA LYS A 405 13.36 -14.82 27.90
C LYS A 405 14.26 -13.82 28.62
N MET A 406 14.19 -12.53 28.30
CA MET A 406 14.93 -11.51 29.04
C MET A 406 14.23 -11.28 30.39
N PRO A 407 14.95 -11.29 31.53
CA PRO A 407 14.35 -10.90 32.80
C PRO A 407 13.76 -9.50 32.64
N PRO A 408 12.59 -9.20 33.24
CA PRO A 408 12.00 -7.87 33.15
C PRO A 408 13.08 -6.87 33.52
N ARG A 409 13.33 -5.91 32.63
CA ARG A 409 14.31 -4.84 32.82
C ARG A 409 13.94 -4.18 34.16
N ARG A 410 14.66 -4.51 35.24
CA ARG A 410 14.46 -3.85 36.54
C ARG A 410 14.66 -2.37 36.23
N LEU A 411 13.57 -1.61 36.23
CA LEU A 411 13.67 -0.19 36.47
C LEU A 411 14.36 -0.10 37.82
N LEU A 412 15.66 0.23 37.81
CA LEU A 412 16.34 0.60 39.04
C LEU A 412 15.46 1.67 39.68
N PRO A 413 15.06 1.52 40.95
CA PRO A 413 14.38 2.59 41.66
C PRO A 413 15.18 3.87 41.47
N MET A 414 14.52 4.95 41.05
CA MET A 414 15.14 6.28 40.90
C MET A 414 15.80 6.77 42.20
N ASP A 415 15.53 6.12 43.33
CA ASP A 415 16.12 6.41 44.63
C ASP A 415 17.61 6.03 44.75
N ASP A 416 18.13 5.11 43.92
CA ASP A 416 19.55 4.71 43.97
C ASP A 416 20.49 5.67 43.21
N LEU A 417 19.96 6.65 42.47
CA LEU A 417 20.75 7.68 41.80
C LEU A 417 20.96 8.95 42.65
N ARG A 418 20.47 8.97 43.90
CA ARG A 418 20.63 10.11 44.83
C ARG A 418 21.66 9.90 45.93
N LYS A 419 22.36 8.77 45.98
CA LYS A 419 23.50 8.62 46.90
C LYS A 419 24.73 9.33 46.32
N ASN A 420 24.99 10.50 46.88
CA ASN A 420 26.18 11.29 46.67
C ASN A 420 27.43 10.43 46.96
N PRO A 421 28.43 10.35 46.07
CA PRO A 421 29.67 9.58 46.32
C PRO A 421 30.56 10.14 47.44
N SER A 422 30.11 11.16 48.19
CA SER A 422 30.95 11.96 49.08
C SER A 422 30.85 11.62 50.57
N GLU A 423 30.00 10.68 51.00
CA GLU A 423 29.84 10.37 52.44
C GLU A 423 30.49 9.06 52.90
N GLU A 424 30.89 8.16 51.99
CA GLU A 424 31.52 6.88 52.37
C GLU A 424 33.03 6.96 52.66
N MET A 425 33.65 8.15 52.55
CA MET A 425 35.10 8.33 52.73
C MET A 425 35.51 8.90 54.11
N LEU A 426 34.58 9.10 55.05
CA LEU A 426 34.87 9.72 56.36
C LEU A 426 34.65 8.80 57.58
N ALA A 427 34.35 7.52 57.39
CA ALA A 427 34.00 6.61 58.49
C ALA A 427 35.04 5.51 58.81
N THR A 428 36.30 5.65 58.39
CA THR A 428 37.34 4.62 58.62
C THR A 428 38.66 5.16 59.17
N THR A 429 38.63 5.99 60.22
CA THR A 429 39.80 6.14 61.11
C THR A 429 39.36 6.39 62.54
N ARG A 430 39.21 5.31 63.33
CA ARG A 430 39.39 5.30 64.80
C ARG A 430 39.34 3.85 65.29
N SER A 431 40.50 3.32 65.66
CA SER A 431 40.64 2.13 66.51
C SER A 431 41.55 2.49 67.71
N PRO A 432 41.18 2.11 68.95
CA PRO A 432 41.96 2.32 70.18
C PRO A 432 42.81 1.07 70.53
N PRO A 433 43.54 0.99 71.66
CA PRO A 433 44.06 2.03 72.55
C PRO A 433 45.54 2.37 72.31
#